data_AF-A0A5Q4ZHD0-F1
#
_entry.id   AF-A0A5Q4ZHD0-F1
#
_cell.length_a   1.000
_cell.length_b   1.000
_cell.length_c   1.000
_cell.angle_alpha   90.00
_cell.angle_beta   90.00
_cell.angle_gamma   90.00
#
_symmetry.space_group_name_H-M   'P 1'
#
loop_
_entity.id
_entity.type
_entity.pdbx_description
1 polymer ?
#
loop_
_entity_poly.entity_id
_entity_poly.type
_entity_poly.pdbx_seq_one_letter_code
_entity_poly.pdbx_strand_id
1 'polypeptide(L)' 'MRGITTLVNLEGYPYFVESADGRTVSGRLDEDGRMPRVRADAAANYRVYWGDEALARQEGV' A
#
# COMPACT_ATOMS: atom_id res chain seq x y z
N MET A 1 -16.97 22.66 -18.61
CA MET A 1 -16.22 22.72 -17.34
C MET A 1 -15.88 21.30 -16.95
N ARG A 2 -14.62 20.87 -17.09
CA ARG A 2 -14.18 19.51 -16.74
C ARG A 2 -13.87 19.51 -15.24
N GLY A 3 -14.47 18.59 -14.49
CA GLY A 3 -14.29 18.49 -13.04
C GLY A 3 -12.81 18.37 -12.70
N ILE A 4 -12.38 19.13 -11.70
CA ILE A 4 -11.09 18.95 -11.03
C ILE A 4 -11.11 17.56 -10.39
N THR A 5 -10.68 16.54 -11.12
CA THR A 5 -10.21 15.32 -10.45
C THR A 5 -8.96 15.76 -9.73
N THR A 6 -9.02 15.93 -8.41
CA THR A 6 -7.82 16.04 -7.59
C THR A 6 -7.04 14.76 -7.86
N LEU A 7 -6.05 14.81 -8.76
CA LEU A 7 -5.06 13.78 -8.95
C LEU A 7 -4.28 13.73 -7.65
N VAL A 8 -4.75 12.93 -6.70
CA VAL A 8 -3.93 12.51 -5.56
C VAL A 8 -2.76 11.75 -6.16
N ASN A 9 -1.67 12.46 -6.42
CA ASN A 9 -0.39 11.87 -6.76
C ASN A 9 0.06 11.14 -5.50
N LEU A 10 -0.27 9.85 -5.44
CA LEU A 10 0.06 8.95 -4.34
C LEU A 10 1.50 8.41 -4.48
N GLU A 11 2.27 8.96 -5.41
CA GLU A 11 3.69 8.67 -5.58
C GLU A 11 4.42 8.86 -4.24
N GLY A 12 5.24 7.88 -3.89
CA GLY A 12 5.98 7.90 -2.63
C GLY A 12 5.13 7.64 -1.39
N TYR A 13 3.81 7.44 -1.51
CA TYR A 13 2.93 7.19 -0.37
C TYR A 13 3.21 5.80 0.22
N PRO A 14 3.44 5.70 1.54
CA PRO A 14 3.81 4.45 2.17
C PRO A 14 2.62 3.50 2.26
N TYR A 15 2.88 2.23 1.99
CA TYR A 15 1.93 1.15 2.15
C TYR A 15 2.57 -0.04 2.88
N PHE A 16 1.75 -0.73 3.65
CA PHE A 16 2.13 -1.97 4.32
C PHE A 16 1.02 -2.99 4.15
N VAL A 17 1.33 -4.10 3.50
CA VAL A 17 0.41 -5.23 3.30
C VAL A 17 0.85 -6.36 4.21
N GLU A 18 -0.08 -6.85 5.02
CA GLU A 18 0.11 -8.03 5.86
C GLU A 18 -0.82 -9.13 5.35
N SER A 19 -0.23 -10.25 4.94
CA SER A 19 -0.98 -11.46 4.60
C SER A 19 -1.26 -12.28 5.86
N ALA A 20 -2.41 -12.95 5.93
CA ALA A 20 -2.74 -13.89 7.01
C ALA A 20 -1.71 -15.01 7.19
N ASP A 21 -0.91 -15.30 6.16
CA ASP A 21 0.19 -16.27 6.20
C ASP A 21 1.45 -15.73 6.93
N GLY A 22 1.40 -14.51 7.49
CA GLY A 22 2.53 -13.83 8.14
C GLY A 22 3.52 -13.17 7.18
N ARG A 23 3.27 -13.25 5.86
CA ARG A 23 4.07 -12.52 4.86
C ARG A 23 3.69 -11.05 4.88
N THR A 24 4.67 -10.18 5.10
CA THR A 24 4.50 -8.73 5.03
C THR A 24 5.21 -8.16 3.81
N VAL A 25 4.58 -7.21 3.14
CA VAL A 25 5.13 -6.47 2.00
C VAL A 25 4.95 -5.00 2.30
N SER A 26 6.04 -4.26 2.36
CA SER A 26 6.00 -2.83 2.62
C SER A 26 6.80 -2.08 1.57
N GLY A 27 6.40 -0.85 1.30
CA GLY A 27 7.03 -0.05 0.25
C GLY A 27 6.37 1.30 0.07
N ARG A 28 6.72 1.95 -1.02
CA ARG A 28 6.12 3.21 -1.46
C ARG A 28 5.53 3.02 -2.85
N LEU A 29 4.41 3.68 -3.10
CA LEU A 29 3.78 3.66 -4.41
C LEU A 29 4.67 4.36 -5.45
N ASP A 30 4.62 3.85 -6.68
CA ASP A 30 5.39 4.35 -7.82
C ASP A 30 4.85 5.70 -8.34
N GLU A 31 5.50 6.32 -9.34
CA GLU A 31 5.12 7.64 -9.90
C GLU A 31 3.68 7.68 -10.45
N ASP A 32 3.17 6.51 -10.86
CA ASP A 32 1.79 6.32 -11.28
C ASP A 32 0.79 6.09 -10.11
N GLY A 33 1.24 6.16 -8.85
CA GLY A 33 0.44 5.82 -7.67
C GLY A 33 0.03 4.34 -7.63
N ARG A 34 0.74 3.47 -8.36
CA ARG A 34 0.41 2.05 -8.49
C ARG A 34 1.20 1.23 -7.49
N MET A 35 0.48 0.40 -6.73
CA MET A 35 1.10 -0.63 -5.91
C MET A 35 1.63 -1.73 -6.83
N PRO A 36 2.89 -2.18 -6.68
CA PRO A 36 3.36 -3.34 -7.41
C PRO A 36 2.44 -4.52 -7.13
N ARG A 37 2.22 -5.38 -8.14
CA ARG A 37 1.34 -6.55 -8.02
C ARG A 37 1.90 -7.49 -6.96
N VAL A 38 1.43 -7.36 -5.73
CA VAL A 38 1.74 -8.29 -4.65
C VAL A 38 1.00 -9.59 -4.94
N ARG A 39 1.75 -10.66 -5.18
CA ARG A 39 1.19 -11.99 -5.36
C ARG A 39 0.71 -12.50 -3.99
N ALA A 40 -0.53 -12.18 -3.66
CA ALA A 40 -1.24 -12.77 -2.53
C ALA A 40 -1.85 -14.10 -2.98
N ASP A 41 -1.77 -15.11 -2.12
CA ASP A 41 -2.48 -16.37 -2.35
C ASP A 41 -3.98 -16.09 -2.28
N ALA A 42 -4.74 -16.56 -3.28
CA ALA A 42 -6.10 -16.07 -3.59
C ALA A 42 -7.14 -16.30 -2.47
N ALA A 43 -6.81 -17.09 -1.45
CA ALA A 43 -7.65 -17.38 -0.29
C ALA A 43 -7.18 -16.72 1.01
N ALA A 44 -6.06 -16.00 1.01
CA ALA A 44 -5.53 -15.37 2.21
C ALA A 44 -6.18 -14.00 2.43
N ASN A 45 -6.80 -13.82 3.61
CA ASN A 45 -7.17 -12.49 4.07
C ASN A 45 -5.90 -11.63 4.17
N TYR A 46 -5.90 -10.45 3.55
CA TYR A 46 -4.80 -9.51 3.64
C TYR A 46 -5.31 -8.20 4.24
N ARG A 47 -4.48 -7.58 5.07
CA ARG A 47 -4.74 -6.26 5.63
C ARG A 47 -3.79 -5.28 4.97
N VAL A 48 -4.35 -4.21 4.44
CA VAL A 48 -3.57 -3.13 3.84
C VAL A 48 -3.65 -1.93 4.77
N TYR A 49 -2.49 -1.50 5.25
CA TYR A 49 -2.29 -0.32 6.07
C TYR A 49 -1.65 0.77 5.20
N TRP A 50 -2.05 2.02 5.43
CA TRP A 50 -1.68 3.17 4.62
C TRP A 50 -1.16 4.30 5.51
N GLY A 51 -0.30 5.17 4.96
CA GLY A 51 0.09 6.41 5.63
C GLY A 51 0.80 6.15 6.96
N ASP A 52 0.29 6.75 8.04
CA ASP A 52 0.87 6.64 9.39
C ASP A 52 0.85 5.19 9.91
N GLU A 53 -0.22 4.43 9.64
CA GLU A 53 -0.30 3.02 10.04
C GLU A 53 0.75 2.16 9.31
N ALA A 54 1.04 2.50 8.05
CA ALA A 54 2.10 1.83 7.31
C ALA A 54 3.48 2.14 7.89
N LEU A 55 3.73 3.41 8.24
CA LEU A 55 4.99 3.85 8.85
C LEU A 55 5.21 3.22 10.22
N ALA A 56 4.19 3.22 11.08
CA ALA A 56 4.26 2.60 12.41
C ALA A 56 4.58 1.09 12.36
N ARG A 57 4.14 0.39 11.29
CA ARG A 57 4.46 -1.02 11.06
C ARG A 57 5.82 -1.26 10.42
N GLN A 58 6.31 -0.31 9.62
CA GLN A 58 7.67 -0.38 9.06
C GLN A 58 8.74 -0.11 10.12
N GLU A 59 8.53 0.85 11.03
CA GLU A 59 9.51 1.21 12.06
C GLU A 59 9.53 0.25 13.26
N GLY A 60 8.50 -0.60 13.39
CA GLY A 60 8.36 -1.56 14.50
C GLY A 60 8.79 -3.01 14.19
N VAL A 61 9.38 -3.27 13.02
CA VAL A 61 9.87 -4.60 12.58
C VAL A 61 11.38 -4.72 12.72
#